data_AF-A0A951GCV2-F1
#
_entry.id   AF-A0A951GCV2-F1
#
_cell.length_a   1.000
_cell.length_b   1.000
_cell.length_c   1.000
_cell.angle_alpha   90.00
_cell.angle_beta   90.00
_cell.angle_gamma   90.00
#
_symmetry.space_group_name_H-M   'P 1'
#
loop_
_entity.id
_entity.type
_entity.pdbx_description
1 polymer ?
#
loop_
_entity_poly.entity_id
_entity_poly.type
_entity_poly.pdbx_seq_one_letter_code
_entity_poly.pdbx_strand_id
1 'polypeptide(L)'
;MSRSEPDDWHEPDSDWDEPVTARWPLSPEGLYPRERWMWFEQLWADVCVLRTRYRLALRSGWWEDQIQVEALAALSAWVERYDSGEWDAPPGKLGLLYDLERLAVLLREGGEPFHPDRDRLAFARYLVELGCQPPPDR
;
A
#
# COMPACT_ATOMS: atom_id res chain seq x y z
N MET A 1 -20.02 -12.17 -64.91
CA MET A 1 -19.45 -11.13 -64.04
C MET A 1 -19.92 -11.42 -62.62
N SER A 2 -19.06 -12.07 -61.83
CA SER A 2 -19.33 -12.38 -60.41
C SER A 2 -18.89 -11.19 -59.58
N ARG A 3 -19.76 -10.70 -58.69
CA ARG A 3 -19.43 -9.69 -57.70
C ARG A 3 -19.46 -10.39 -56.34
N SER A 4 -18.28 -10.65 -55.79
CA SER A 4 -18.10 -11.15 -54.43
C SER A 4 -18.41 -10.02 -53.45
N GLU A 5 -19.30 -10.26 -52.49
CA GLU A 5 -19.44 -9.43 -51.29
C GLU A 5 -18.26 -9.75 -50.36
N PRO A 6 -17.60 -8.75 -49.74
CA PRO A 6 -16.63 -9.01 -48.70
C PRO A 6 -17.36 -9.25 -47.36
N ASP A 7 -17.08 -10.41 -46.79
CA ASP A 7 -17.51 -10.84 -45.46
C ASP A 7 -16.68 -10.07 -44.42
N ASP A 8 -17.24 -9.00 -43.88
CA ASP A 8 -16.62 -8.12 -42.89
C ASP A 8 -16.65 -8.80 -41.51
N TRP A 9 -15.77 -9.77 -41.31
CA TRP A 9 -15.51 -10.35 -40.00
C TRP A 9 -14.64 -9.39 -39.18
N HIS A 10 -15.29 -8.45 -38.49
CA HIS A 10 -14.67 -7.78 -37.36
C HIS A 10 -14.55 -8.77 -36.20
N GLU A 11 -13.34 -9.26 -35.95
CA GLU A 11 -12.99 -9.82 -34.64
C GLU A 11 -13.21 -8.72 -33.60
N PRO A 12 -14.01 -8.94 -32.55
CA PRO A 12 -14.10 -7.97 -31.46
C PRO A 12 -12.72 -7.90 -30.81
N ASP A 13 -12.14 -6.70 -30.79
CA ASP A 13 -10.99 -6.38 -29.96
C ASP A 13 -11.28 -6.89 -28.56
N SER A 14 -10.58 -7.96 -28.21
CA SER A 14 -10.70 -8.58 -26.92
C SER A 14 -9.94 -7.70 -25.93
N ASP A 15 -10.60 -6.63 -25.47
CA ASP A 15 -10.21 -5.79 -24.33
C ASP A 15 -10.22 -6.62 -23.03
N TRP A 16 -9.42 -7.69 -22.98
CA TRP A 16 -8.88 -8.15 -21.72
C TRP A 16 -7.81 -7.16 -21.34
N ASP A 17 -8.23 -5.97 -20.90
CA ASP A 17 -7.44 -5.19 -19.96
C ASP A 17 -7.10 -6.17 -18.83
N GLU A 18 -5.86 -6.66 -18.81
CA GLU A 18 -5.31 -7.26 -17.61
C GLU A 18 -5.65 -6.29 -16.49
N PRO A 19 -6.29 -6.73 -15.39
CA PRO A 19 -6.60 -5.83 -14.32
C PRO A 19 -5.24 -5.31 -13.83
N VAL A 20 -4.89 -4.09 -14.24
CA VAL A 20 -3.85 -3.29 -13.61
C VAL A 20 -4.25 -3.34 -12.16
N THR A 21 -3.57 -4.15 -11.36
CA THR A 21 -3.98 -4.49 -10.00
C THR A 21 -4.23 -3.16 -9.31
N ALA A 22 -5.50 -2.83 -9.12
CA ALA A 22 -5.91 -1.46 -8.88
C ALA A 22 -5.21 -1.03 -7.59
N ARG A 23 -4.23 -0.12 -7.73
CA ARG A 23 -3.42 0.28 -6.60
C ARG A 23 -4.33 1.02 -5.63
N TRP A 24 -4.26 0.63 -4.36
CA TRP A 24 -4.96 1.35 -3.32
C TRP A 24 -4.55 2.84 -3.33
N PRO A 25 -5.50 3.77 -3.03
CA PRO A 25 -5.15 5.17 -2.82
C PRO A 25 -4.15 5.30 -1.66
N LEU A 26 -3.45 6.43 -1.56
CA LEU A 26 -2.48 6.67 -0.46
C LEU A 26 -3.15 6.95 0.89
N SER A 27 -4.47 7.15 0.90
CA SER A 27 -5.26 7.37 2.10
C SER A 27 -6.48 6.44 2.08
N PRO A 28 -6.91 5.91 3.24
CA PRO A 28 -8.11 5.10 3.35
C PRO A 28 -9.40 5.94 3.29
N GLU A 29 -9.30 7.27 3.21
CA GLU A 29 -10.46 8.16 3.10
C GLU A 29 -11.26 7.90 1.82
N GLY A 30 -12.59 7.87 1.97
CA GLY A 30 -13.51 7.60 0.85
C GLY A 30 -13.66 6.12 0.47
N LEU A 31 -12.84 5.22 1.03
CA LEU A 31 -13.02 3.77 0.87
C LEU A 31 -14.19 3.25 1.70
N TYR A 32 -14.86 2.20 1.21
CA TYR A 32 -15.88 1.51 1.99
C TYR A 32 -15.27 0.84 3.24
N PRO A 33 -16.04 0.62 4.33
CA PRO A 33 -15.53 0.02 5.57
C PRO A 33 -14.68 -1.25 5.40
N ARG A 34 -15.05 -2.12 4.46
CA ARG A 34 -14.32 -3.35 4.15
C ARG A 34 -13.03 -3.10 3.36
N GLU A 35 -13.06 -2.17 2.42
CA GLU A 35 -11.88 -1.76 1.65
C GLU A 35 -10.86 -1.07 2.55
N ARG A 36 -11.30 -0.24 3.51
CA ARG A 36 -10.42 0.35 4.53
C ARG A 36 -9.69 -0.73 5.33
N TRP A 37 -10.39 -1.79 5.72
CA TRP A 37 -9.73 -2.93 6.38
C TRP A 37 -8.63 -3.52 5.49
N MET A 38 -8.96 -3.84 4.23
CA MET A 38 -7.99 -4.42 3.29
C MET A 38 -6.81 -3.48 3.01
N TRP A 39 -7.06 -2.18 2.93
CA TRP A 39 -6.06 -1.14 2.78
C TRP A 39 -5.06 -1.15 3.94
N PHE A 40 -5.57 -1.16 5.18
CA PHE A 40 -4.75 -1.21 6.38
C PHE A 40 -3.99 -2.53 6.51
N GLU A 41 -4.58 -3.66 6.12
CA GLU A 41 -3.89 -4.95 6.07
C GLU A 41 -2.72 -4.95 5.08
N GLN A 42 -2.91 -4.36 3.89
CA GLN A 42 -1.84 -4.22 2.91
C GLN A 42 -0.73 -3.33 3.47
N LEU A 43 -1.08 -2.16 4.02
CA LEU A 43 -0.10 -1.27 4.63
C LEU A 43 0.66 -1.96 5.78
N TRP A 44 -0.02 -2.74 6.61
CA TRP A 44 0.64 -3.51 7.68
C TRP A 44 1.72 -4.46 7.13
N ALA A 45 1.41 -5.19 6.05
CA ALA A 45 2.36 -6.08 5.40
C ALA A 45 3.56 -5.29 4.83
N ASP A 46 3.29 -4.19 4.13
CA ASP A 46 4.32 -3.34 3.53
C ASP A 46 5.25 -2.74 4.61
N VAL A 47 4.68 -2.27 5.71
CA VAL A 47 5.42 -1.74 6.85
C VAL A 47 6.34 -2.79 7.47
N CYS A 48 5.92 -4.05 7.54
CA CYS A 48 6.79 -5.14 8.02
C CYS A 48 8.00 -5.35 7.10
N VAL A 49 7.80 -5.25 5.78
CA VAL A 49 8.87 -5.32 4.78
C VAL A 49 9.81 -4.12 4.91
N LEU A 50 9.26 -2.90 4.95
CA LEU A 50 10.02 -1.65 5.07
C LEU A 50 10.86 -1.61 6.36
N ARG A 51 10.28 -2.01 7.49
CA ARG A 51 10.99 -2.09 8.77
C ARG A 51 12.25 -2.94 8.66
N THR A 52 12.14 -4.09 8.00
CA THR A 52 13.26 -5.02 7.84
C THR A 52 14.29 -4.47 6.85
N ARG A 53 13.83 -3.93 5.70
CA ARG A 53 14.68 -3.42 4.63
C ARG A 53 15.50 -2.19 5.04
N TYR A 54 14.86 -1.23 5.70
CA TYR A 54 15.46 0.06 6.04
C TYR A 54 15.80 0.21 7.53
N ARG A 55 15.59 -0.84 8.34
CA ARG A 55 15.81 -0.84 9.79
C ARG A 55 15.08 0.30 10.49
N LEU A 56 13.85 0.57 10.04
CA LEU A 56 13.04 1.65 10.61
C LEU A 56 12.79 1.38 12.10
N ALA A 57 13.05 2.39 12.93
CA ALA A 57 12.86 2.32 14.37
C ALA A 57 11.39 2.55 14.77
N LEU A 58 10.49 1.77 14.17
CA LEU A 58 9.04 1.87 14.31
C LEU A 58 8.57 1.50 15.71
N ARG A 59 7.63 2.28 16.26
CA ARG A 59 6.98 2.01 17.55
C ARG A 59 5.60 1.38 17.39
N SER A 60 5.21 0.59 18.39
CA SER A 60 3.84 0.09 18.50
C SER A 60 2.87 1.28 18.61
N GLY A 61 1.72 1.18 17.95
CA GLY A 61 0.73 2.25 17.89
C GLY A 61 0.90 3.22 16.71
N TRP A 62 1.85 2.99 15.81
CA TRP A 62 2.04 3.83 14.61
C TRP A 62 0.76 4.00 13.77
N TRP A 63 -0.14 3.02 13.83
CA TRP A 63 -1.43 3.03 13.12
C TRP A 63 -2.45 4.01 13.71
N GLU A 64 -2.20 4.55 14.90
CA GLU A 64 -3.07 5.53 15.58
C GLU A 64 -2.73 6.98 15.19
N ASP A 65 -1.51 7.20 14.69
CA ASP A 65 -1.01 8.50 14.26
C ASP A 65 -1.16 8.64 12.74
N GLN A 66 -2.04 9.54 12.31
CA GLN A 66 -2.33 9.78 10.90
C GLN A 66 -1.08 10.18 10.10
N ILE A 67 -0.17 10.97 10.68
CA ILE A 67 1.05 11.41 10.00
C ILE A 67 1.98 10.20 9.77
N GLN A 68 2.09 9.31 10.75
CA GLN A 68 2.88 8.09 10.60
C GLN A 68 2.26 7.14 9.57
N VAL A 69 0.94 6.98 9.56
CA VAL A 69 0.20 6.19 8.57
C VAL A 69 0.45 6.71 7.16
N GLU A 70 0.28 8.01 6.92
CA GLU A 70 0.50 8.62 5.60
C GLU A 70 1.96 8.52 5.14
N ALA A 71 2.92 8.76 6.04
CA ALA A 71 4.34 8.64 5.74
C ALA A 71 4.72 7.21 5.32
N LEU A 72 4.18 6.20 6.03
CA LEU A 72 4.42 4.79 5.71
C LEU A 72 3.74 4.36 4.42
N ALA A 73 2.51 4.83 4.16
CA ALA A 73 1.81 4.57 2.89
C ALA A 73 2.58 5.17 1.70
N ALA A 74 3.03 6.43 1.83
CA ALA A 74 3.83 7.09 0.79
C ALA A 74 5.17 6.38 0.56
N LEU A 75 5.87 5.98 1.63
CA LEU A 75 7.12 5.22 1.53
C LEU A 75 6.90 3.86 0.87
N SER A 76 5.84 3.13 1.23
CA SER A 76 5.50 1.83 0.65
C SER A 76 5.25 1.96 -0.85
N ALA A 77 4.41 2.91 -1.26
CA ALA A 77 4.11 3.17 -2.65
C ALA A 77 5.36 3.61 -3.44
N TRP A 78 6.22 4.44 -2.85
CA TRP A 78 7.49 4.83 -3.45
C TRP A 78 8.38 3.62 -3.72
N VAL A 79 8.55 2.76 -2.71
CA VAL A 79 9.45 1.59 -2.78
C VAL A 79 8.96 0.59 -3.81
N GLU A 80 7.65 0.33 -3.86
CA GLU A 80 7.04 -0.52 -4.86
C GLU A 80 7.25 0.01 -6.28
N ARG A 81 7.06 1.32 -6.53
CA ARG A 81 7.32 1.93 -7.87
C ARG A 81 8.78 1.83 -8.28
N TYR A 82 9.67 1.97 -7.31
CA TYR A 82 11.09 1.86 -7.58
C TYR A 82 11.47 0.41 -7.91
N ASP A 83 10.99 -0.56 -7.11
CA ASP A 83 11.31 -1.97 -7.30
C ASP A 83 10.69 -2.55 -8.57
N SER A 84 9.52 -2.07 -8.98
CA SER A 84 8.88 -2.46 -10.25
C SER A 84 9.57 -1.87 -11.49
N GLY A 85 10.43 -0.87 -11.31
CA GLY A 85 11.06 -0.12 -12.40
C GLY A 85 10.15 0.93 -13.04
N GLU A 86 8.93 1.12 -12.53
CA GLU A 86 8.03 2.23 -12.94
C GLU A 86 8.61 3.61 -12.65
N TRP A 87 9.61 3.69 -11.77
CA TRP A 87 10.34 4.91 -11.51
C TRP A 87 11.85 4.70 -11.50
N ASP A 88 12.49 5.20 -12.55
CA ASP A 88 13.91 5.06 -12.85
C ASP A 88 14.70 6.36 -12.65
N ALA A 89 14.49 7.08 -11.53
CA ALA A 89 15.25 8.29 -11.20
C ALA A 89 16.25 8.07 -10.05
N PRO A 90 17.54 7.77 -10.35
CA PRO A 90 18.58 7.59 -9.34
C PRO A 90 18.72 8.76 -8.33
N PRO A 91 18.66 10.04 -8.74
CA PRO A 91 18.72 11.15 -7.78
C PRO A 91 17.55 11.17 -6.80
N GLY A 92 16.34 10.82 -7.26
CA GLY A 92 15.15 10.73 -6.41
C GLY A 92 15.30 9.64 -5.35
N LYS A 93 15.87 8.49 -5.71
CA LYS A 93 16.20 7.43 -4.75
C LYS A 93 17.24 7.85 -3.74
N LEU A 94 18.32 8.47 -4.17
CA LEU A 94 19.34 8.95 -3.24
C LEU A 94 18.78 9.99 -2.26
N GLY A 95 17.94 10.91 -2.74
CA GLY A 95 17.22 11.87 -1.88
C GLY A 95 16.41 11.17 -0.79
N LEU A 96 15.57 10.19 -1.15
CA LEU A 96 14.81 9.43 -0.17
C LEU A 96 15.71 8.70 0.83
N LEU A 97 16.78 8.06 0.37
CA LEU A 97 17.70 7.35 1.26
C LEU A 97 18.33 8.29 2.30
N TYR A 98 18.60 9.55 1.95
CA TYR A 98 19.02 10.56 2.91
C TYR A 98 17.90 11.00 3.85
N ASP A 99 16.66 11.02 3.39
CA ASP A 99 15.49 11.36 4.20
C ASP A 99 15.02 10.23 5.13
N LEU A 100 15.54 8.99 4.97
CA LEU A 100 15.25 7.87 5.87
C LEU A 100 15.56 8.19 7.34
N GLU A 101 16.57 9.01 7.61
CA GLU A 101 16.87 9.44 8.99
C GLU A 101 15.75 10.31 9.57
N ARG A 102 15.18 11.21 8.76
CA ARG A 102 14.05 12.08 9.15
C ARG A 102 12.80 11.24 9.38
N LEU A 103 12.53 10.29 8.48
CA LEU A 103 11.45 9.31 8.66
C LEU A 103 11.66 8.48 9.93
N ALA A 104 12.88 8.03 10.21
CA ALA A 104 13.18 7.30 11.42
C ALA A 104 13.00 8.14 12.69
N VAL A 105 13.16 9.47 12.64
CA VAL A 105 12.82 10.36 13.76
C VAL A 105 11.30 10.40 13.95
N LEU A 106 10.55 10.63 12.87
CA LEU A 106 9.07 10.66 12.88
C LEU A 106 8.48 9.36 13.48
N LEU A 107 9.00 8.20 13.06
CA LEU A 107 8.49 6.89 13.47
C LEU A 107 8.96 6.43 14.86
N ARG A 108 9.86 7.19 15.50
CA ARG A 108 10.41 6.85 16.82
C ARG A 108 9.53 7.32 17.97
N GLU A 109 8.61 8.25 17.72
CA GLU A 109 7.65 8.73 18.70
C GLU A 109 6.60 7.64 18.97
N GLY A 110 6.43 7.28 20.24
CA GLY A 110 5.49 6.23 20.66
C GLY A 110 6.02 5.33 21.77
N GLY A 111 5.31 4.22 21.99
CA GLY A 111 5.58 3.27 23.08
C GLY A 111 6.72 2.28 22.81
N GLU A 112 6.47 1.01 23.11
CA GLU A 112 7.43 -0.09 22.90
C GLU A 112 7.83 -0.26 21.42
N PRO A 113 9.00 -0.84 21.11
CA PRO A 113 9.35 -1.22 19.74
C PRO A 113 8.24 -2.06 19.08
N PHE A 114 7.94 -1.81 17.81
CA PHE A 114 6.91 -2.53 17.07
C PHE A 114 7.28 -4.02 16.88
N HIS A 115 6.34 -4.90 17.23
CA HIS A 115 6.44 -6.35 17.06
C HIS A 115 5.16 -6.88 16.39
N PRO A 116 5.21 -7.36 15.12
CA PRO A 116 4.02 -7.71 14.35
C PRO A 116 3.09 -8.69 15.07
N ASP A 117 3.63 -9.79 15.60
CA ASP A 117 2.81 -10.83 16.23
C ASP A 117 2.14 -10.33 17.51
N ARG A 118 2.86 -9.54 18.32
CA ARG A 118 2.35 -8.97 19.58
C ARG A 118 1.30 -7.90 19.31
N ASP A 119 1.57 -7.04 18.34
CA ASP A 119 0.81 -5.82 18.09
C ASP A 119 -0.42 -6.06 17.21
N ARG A 120 -0.50 -7.23 16.55
CA ARG A 120 -1.58 -7.61 15.63
C ARG A 120 -2.98 -7.45 16.22
N LEU A 121 -3.17 -7.89 17.47
CA LEU A 121 -4.48 -7.84 18.13
C LEU A 121 -4.90 -6.40 18.44
N ALA A 122 -3.96 -5.55 18.87
CA ALA A 122 -4.23 -4.14 19.15
C ALA A 122 -4.58 -3.39 17.86
N PHE A 123 -3.83 -3.63 16.79
CA PHE A 123 -4.11 -3.10 15.46
C PHE A 123 -5.51 -3.48 14.96
N ALA A 124 -5.86 -4.77 14.99
CA ALA A 124 -7.17 -5.23 14.54
C ALA A 124 -8.32 -4.58 15.34
N ARG A 125 -8.16 -4.42 16.66
CA ARG A 125 -9.15 -3.72 17.51
C ARG A 125 -9.30 -2.26 17.09
N TYR A 126 -8.19 -1.56 16.89
CA TYR A 126 -8.19 -0.17 16.43
C TYR A 126 -8.94 -0.02 15.09
N LEU A 127 -8.73 -0.94 14.13
CA LEU A 127 -9.46 -0.90 12.86
C LEU A 127 -10.98 -1.02 13.04
N VAL A 128 -11.44 -1.89 13.95
CA VAL A 128 -12.87 -2.01 14.28
C VAL A 128 -13.40 -0.73 14.91
N GLU A 129 -12.64 -0.11 15.82
CA GLU A 129 -13.00 1.16 16.45
C GLU A 129 -13.09 2.32 15.44
N LEU A 130 -12.24 2.30 14.41
CA LEU A 130 -12.28 3.22 13.27
C LEU A 130 -13.48 2.97 12.31
N GLY A 131 -14.27 1.93 12.57
CA GLY A 131 -15.40 1.51 11.76
C GLY A 131 -15.00 0.77 10.49
N CYS A 132 -13.81 0.17 10.45
CA CYS A 132 -13.45 -0.78 9.40
C CYS A 132 -14.18 -2.12 9.66
N GLN A 133 -14.39 -2.89 8.59
CA GLN A 133 -15.06 -4.19 8.69
C GLN A 133 -14.11 -5.31 8.28
N PRO A 134 -13.82 -6.27 9.18
CA PRO A 134 -13.02 -7.43 8.82
C PRO A 134 -13.72 -8.26 7.74
N PRO A 135 -12.96 -9.02 6.93
CA PRO A 135 -13.55 -10.00 6.02
C PRO A 135 -14.37 -11.02 6.84
N PRO A 136 -15.46 -11.56 6.26
CA PRO A 136 -16.23 -12.60 6.92
C PRO A 136 -15.35 -13.80 7.23
N ASP A 137 -15.49 -14.36 8.44
CA ASP A 137 -14.85 -15.62 8.81
C ASP A 137 -15.23 -16.69 7.78
N ARG A 138 -14.23 -17.41 7.25
CA ARG A 138 -14.41 -18.52 6.31
C ARG A 138 -14.82 -19.79 7.03
#